data_AF-A0A968WJG0-F1
#
_entry.id   AF-A0A968WJG0-F1
#
_cell.length_a   1.000
_cell.length_b   1.000
_cell.length_c   1.000
_cell.angle_alpha   90.00
_cell.angle_beta   90.00
_cell.angle_gamma   90.00
#
_symmetry.space_group_name_H-M   'P 1'
#
loop_
_entity.id
_entity.type
_entity.pdbx_description
1 polymer ?
#
loop_
_entity_poly.entity_id
_entity_poly.type
_entity_poly.pdbx_seq_one_letter_code
_entity_poly.pdbx_strand_id
1 'polypeptide(L)'
;KTNEALEKRQASIPAVRAIIGDAMVEFEDWSKEMIVSPTIQKLKQALEQIRKEELARYLKNSDEKEQAKLEELSKSLVQKFMKLPVLQLKAACKRGDAESLVEVLHELFNLEKTSAPKRNK
;
A
#
# COMPACT_ATOMS: atom_id res chain seq x y z
N LYS A 1 -17.06 -4.76 51.08
CA LYS A 1 -16.25 -3.72 50.40
C LYS A 1 -15.10 -4.30 49.57
N THR A 2 -14.22 -5.17 50.09
CA THR A 2 -13.15 -5.82 49.30
C THR A 2 -13.65 -6.86 48.29
N ASN A 3 -14.71 -7.62 48.62
CA ASN A 3 -15.28 -8.64 47.72
C ASN A 3 -15.97 -8.05 46.48
N GLU A 4 -16.78 -6.99 46.66
CA GLU A 4 -17.44 -6.29 45.54
C GLU A 4 -16.44 -5.69 44.53
N ALA A 5 -15.29 -5.20 45.02
CA ALA A 5 -14.24 -4.66 44.15
C ALA A 5 -13.56 -5.77 43.33
N LEU A 6 -13.43 -6.97 43.89
CA LEU A 6 -12.87 -8.14 43.20
C LEU A 6 -13.85 -8.69 42.16
N GLU A 7 -15.12 -8.82 42.50
CA GLU A 7 -16.18 -9.27 41.58
C GLU A 7 -16.34 -8.33 40.38
N LYS A 8 -16.29 -7.01 40.60
CA LYS A 8 -16.30 -6.02 39.50
C LYS A 8 -15.11 -6.15 38.56
N ARG A 9 -13.91 -6.46 39.07
CA ARG A 9 -12.72 -6.70 38.24
C ARG A 9 -12.85 -7.99 37.45
N GLN A 10 -13.37 -9.05 38.06
CA GLN A 10 -13.60 -10.34 37.37
C GLN A 10 -14.68 -10.22 36.29
N ALA A 11 -15.76 -9.48 36.55
CA ALA A 11 -16.82 -9.20 35.57
C ALA A 11 -16.32 -8.36 34.38
N SER A 12 -15.16 -7.71 34.51
CA SER A 12 -14.51 -6.96 33.41
C SER A 12 -13.68 -7.84 32.48
N ILE A 13 -13.34 -9.08 32.89
CA ILE A 13 -12.52 -10.01 32.10
C ILE A 13 -13.11 -10.30 30.71
N PRO A 14 -14.42 -10.56 30.54
CA PRO A 14 -15.01 -10.79 29.22
C PRO A 14 -14.85 -9.58 28.28
N ALA A 15 -15.04 -8.36 28.80
CA ALA A 15 -14.85 -7.13 28.01
C ALA A 15 -13.39 -6.95 27.57
N VAL A 16 -12.43 -7.22 28.47
CA VAL A 16 -11.00 -7.18 28.14
C VAL A 16 -10.66 -8.23 27.09
N ARG A 17 -11.21 -9.45 27.19
CA ARG A 17 -11.00 -10.49 26.17
C ARG A 17 -11.56 -10.12 24.81
N ALA A 18 -12.70 -9.44 24.74
CA ALA A 18 -13.26 -8.94 23.49
C ALA A 18 -12.32 -7.92 22.83
N ILE A 19 -11.84 -6.93 23.60
CA ILE A 19 -10.88 -5.92 23.11
C ILE A 19 -9.59 -6.58 22.59
N ILE A 20 -9.08 -7.58 23.31
CA ILE A 20 -7.89 -8.33 22.85
C ILE A 20 -8.19 -9.06 21.53
N GLY A 21 -9.35 -9.71 21.41
CA GLY A 21 -9.78 -10.36 20.18
C GLY A 21 -9.82 -9.39 18.99
N ASP A 22 -10.44 -8.23 19.17
CA ASP A 22 -10.53 -7.19 18.15
C ASP A 22 -9.13 -6.68 17.75
N ALA A 23 -8.26 -6.40 18.73
CA ALA A 23 -6.90 -5.95 18.50
C ALA A 23 -6.05 -7.01 17.77
N MET A 24 -6.27 -8.30 18.03
CA MET A 24 -5.61 -9.40 17.34
C MET A 24 -6.02 -9.46 15.85
N VAL A 25 -7.31 -9.27 15.55
CA VAL A 25 -7.82 -9.23 14.18
C VAL A 25 -7.25 -8.03 13.42
N GLU A 26 -7.25 -6.84 14.04
CA GLU A 26 -6.65 -5.65 13.43
C GLU A 26 -5.16 -5.81 13.16
N PHE A 27 -4.43 -6.41 14.10
CA PHE A 27 -3.00 -6.69 13.94
C PHE A 27 -2.74 -7.69 12.80
N GLU A 28 -3.55 -8.73 12.69
CA GLU A 28 -3.43 -9.72 11.61
C GLU A 28 -3.69 -9.10 10.23
N ASP A 29 -4.73 -8.28 10.11
CA ASP A 29 -5.04 -7.52 8.90
C ASP A 29 -3.88 -6.58 8.53
N TRP A 30 -3.36 -5.81 9.49
CA TRP A 30 -2.23 -4.92 9.28
C TRP A 30 -0.95 -5.66 8.86
N SER A 31 -0.65 -6.79 9.51
CA SER A 31 0.50 -7.63 9.19
C SER A 31 0.43 -8.17 7.75
N LYS A 32 -0.75 -8.61 7.31
CA LYS A 32 -0.98 -9.07 5.92
C LYS A 32 -0.80 -7.94 4.91
N GLU A 33 -1.20 -6.71 5.24
CA GLU A 33 -0.97 -5.54 4.38
C GLU A 33 0.52 -5.17 4.25
N MET A 34 1.34 -5.41 5.28
CA MET A 34 2.78 -5.16 5.23
C MET A 34 3.49 -6.02 4.17
N ILE A 35 2.99 -7.23 3.89
CA ILE A 35 3.58 -8.16 2.92
C ILE A 35 3.52 -7.60 1.49
N VAL A 36 2.42 -6.93 1.13
CA VAL A 36 2.21 -6.39 -0.24
C VAL A 36 2.71 -4.96 -0.41
N SER A 37 3.06 -4.28 0.68
CA SER A 37 3.58 -2.90 0.65
C SER A 37 4.81 -2.72 -0.26
N PRO A 38 5.83 -3.62 -0.23
CA PRO A 38 6.96 -3.54 -1.16
C PRO A 38 6.55 -3.59 -2.62
N THR A 39 5.59 -4.46 -2.98
CA THR A 39 5.08 -4.58 -4.35
C THR A 39 4.33 -3.34 -4.78
N ILE A 40 3.50 -2.75 -3.89
CA ILE A 40 2.81 -1.47 -4.16
C ILE A 40 3.84 -0.35 -4.42
N GLN A 41 4.93 -0.28 -3.65
CA GLN A 41 5.98 0.71 -3.86
C GLN A 41 6.71 0.49 -5.19
N LYS A 42 7.09 -0.74 -5.51
CA LYS A 42 7.72 -1.08 -6.79
C LYS A 42 6.82 -0.70 -7.97
N LEU A 43 5.52 -1.01 -7.89
CA LEU A 43 4.54 -0.66 -8.93
C LEU A 43 4.42 0.86 -9.10
N LYS A 44 4.31 1.60 -7.98
CA LYS A 44 4.27 3.07 -8.02
C LYS A 44 5.52 3.64 -8.68
N GLN A 45 6.71 3.11 -8.35
CA GLN A 45 7.97 3.56 -8.93
C GLN A 45 8.04 3.28 -10.44
N ALA A 46 7.61 2.10 -10.88
CA ALA A 46 7.56 1.76 -12.31
C ALA A 46 6.66 2.74 -13.09
N LEU A 47 5.47 3.05 -12.56
CA LEU A 47 4.56 4.01 -13.19
C LEU A 47 5.09 5.45 -13.17
N GLU A 48 5.74 5.88 -12.08
CA GLU A 48 6.37 7.19 -12.01
C GLU A 48 7.55 7.33 -12.99
N GLN A 49 8.30 6.24 -13.21
CA GLN A 49 9.36 6.22 -14.21
C GLN A 49 8.79 6.42 -15.62
N ILE A 50 7.75 5.65 -15.98
CA ILE A 50 7.03 5.81 -17.26
C ILE A 50 6.49 7.24 -17.40
N ARG A 51 5.86 7.77 -16.34
CA ARG A 51 5.32 9.14 -16.32
C ARG A 51 6.40 10.18 -16.64
N LYS A 52 7.56 10.10 -15.98
CA LYS A 52 8.67 11.02 -16.19
C LYS A 52 9.25 10.92 -17.60
N GLU A 53 9.40 9.71 -18.12
CA GLU A 53 9.91 9.47 -19.48
C GLU A 53 8.97 10.02 -20.56
N GLU A 54 7.66 9.88 -20.38
CA GLU A 54 6.66 10.48 -21.27
C GLU A 54 6.67 12.00 -21.16
N LEU A 55 6.61 12.56 -19.94
CA LEU A 55 6.67 14.00 -19.74
C LEU A 55 7.92 14.62 -20.37
N ALA A 56 9.10 14.02 -20.17
CA ALA A 56 10.34 14.52 -20.75
C ALA A 56 10.32 14.63 -22.28
N ARG A 57 9.51 13.80 -22.97
CA ARG A 57 9.33 13.88 -24.43
C ARG A 57 8.49 15.08 -24.86
N TYR A 58 7.47 15.45 -24.08
CA TYR A 58 6.53 16.51 -24.43
C TYR A 58 6.93 17.89 -23.88
N LEU A 59 7.72 17.95 -22.80
CA LEU A 59 8.03 19.21 -22.12
C LEU A 59 9.18 20.03 -22.74
N LYS A 60 9.87 19.53 -23.77
CA LYS A 60 11.08 20.17 -24.34
C LYS A 60 10.87 21.59 -24.85
N ASN A 61 9.66 21.93 -25.31
CA ASN A 61 9.34 23.22 -25.95
C ASN A 61 8.07 23.89 -25.38
N SER A 62 7.60 23.45 -24.21
CA SER A 62 6.35 23.95 -23.60
C SER A 62 6.63 25.06 -22.57
N ASP A 63 5.68 25.97 -22.38
CA ASP A 63 5.80 27.03 -21.36
C ASP A 63 5.61 26.50 -19.92
N GLU A 64 6.06 27.25 -18.91
CA GLU A 64 5.99 26.81 -17.50
C GLU A 64 4.56 26.47 -17.04
N LYS A 65 3.55 27.15 -17.59
CA LYS A 65 2.15 26.96 -17.21
C LYS A 65 1.59 25.66 -17.78
N GLU A 66 1.94 25.32 -19.02
CA GLU A 66 1.64 24.03 -19.65
C GLU A 66 2.37 22.90 -18.95
N GLN A 67 3.65 23.10 -18.60
CA GLN A 67 4.43 22.11 -17.86
C GLN A 67 3.76 21.77 -16.51
N ALA A 68 3.35 22.78 -15.75
CA ALA A 68 2.67 22.60 -14.47
C ALA A 68 1.34 21.83 -14.60
N LYS A 69 0.51 22.17 -15.60
CA LYS A 69 -0.75 21.48 -15.87
C LYS A 69 -0.55 20.02 -16.27
N LEU A 70 0.45 19.74 -17.11
CA LEU A 70 0.73 18.38 -17.58
C LEU A 70 1.32 17.51 -16.45
N GLU A 71 2.14 18.10 -15.57
CA GLU A 71 2.60 17.49 -14.33
C GLU A 71 1.44 17.09 -13.41
N GLU A 72 0.49 18.01 -13.17
CA GLU A 72 -0.67 17.75 -12.32
C GLU A 72 -1.57 16.65 -12.92
N LEU A 73 -1.90 16.77 -14.21
CA LEU A 73 -2.71 15.78 -14.92
C LEU A 73 -2.08 14.39 -14.85
N SER A 74 -0.80 14.28 -15.21
CA SER A 74 -0.10 12.99 -15.24
C SER A 74 0.03 12.36 -13.85
N LYS A 75 0.27 13.14 -12.79
CA LYS A 75 0.26 12.67 -11.40
C LYS A 75 -1.12 12.16 -11.00
N SER A 76 -2.18 12.89 -11.36
CA SER A 76 -3.55 12.47 -11.06
C SER A 76 -3.91 11.14 -11.76
N LEU A 77 -3.36 10.91 -12.95
CA LEU A 77 -3.56 9.68 -13.72
C LEU A 77 -2.87 8.49 -13.05
N VAL A 78 -1.59 8.63 -12.65
CA VAL A 78 -0.87 7.59 -11.90
C VAL A 78 -1.58 7.28 -10.59
N GLN A 79 -2.02 8.30 -9.85
CA GLN A 79 -2.78 8.12 -8.63
C GLN A 79 -4.10 7.36 -8.86
N LYS A 80 -4.88 7.74 -9.88
CA LYS A 80 -6.13 7.03 -10.24
C LYS A 80 -5.87 5.58 -10.62
N PHE A 81 -4.83 5.33 -11.40
CA PHE A 81 -4.43 3.97 -11.76
C PHE A 81 -4.09 3.14 -10.52
N MET A 82 -3.28 3.68 -9.60
CA MET A 82 -2.84 2.97 -8.39
C MET A 82 -3.97 2.56 -7.44
N LYS A 83 -5.12 3.25 -7.46
CA LYS A 83 -6.25 2.93 -6.54
C LYS A 83 -6.72 1.48 -6.69
N LEU A 84 -6.91 1.02 -7.93
CA LEU A 84 -7.48 -0.30 -8.18
C LEU A 84 -6.50 -1.44 -7.83
N PRO A 85 -5.24 -1.46 -8.29
CA PRO A 85 -4.26 -2.48 -7.90
C PRO A 85 -4.03 -2.54 -6.38
N VAL A 86 -3.96 -1.39 -5.69
CA VAL A 86 -3.82 -1.37 -4.22
C VAL A 86 -5.03 -1.99 -3.53
N LEU A 87 -6.24 -1.65 -3.98
CA LEU A 87 -7.47 -2.23 -3.43
C LEU A 87 -7.52 -3.75 -3.68
N GLN A 88 -7.15 -4.20 -4.89
CA GLN A 88 -7.13 -5.62 -5.24
C GLN A 88 -6.07 -6.40 -4.45
N LEU A 89 -4.87 -5.83 -4.24
CA LEU A 89 -3.83 -6.43 -3.40
C LEU A 89 -4.28 -6.56 -1.94
N LYS A 90 -4.88 -5.53 -1.37
CA LYS A 90 -5.45 -5.59 -0.01
C LYS A 90 -6.56 -6.61 0.11
N ALA A 91 -7.44 -6.70 -0.90
CA ALA A 91 -8.47 -7.73 -0.94
C ALA A 91 -7.87 -9.13 -1.06
N ALA A 92 -6.78 -9.28 -1.82
CA ALA A 92 -6.09 -10.55 -1.99
C ALA A 92 -5.40 -11.03 -0.70
N CYS A 93 -4.85 -10.11 0.10
CA CYS A 93 -4.36 -10.39 1.45
C CYS A 93 -5.43 -11.04 2.33
N LYS A 94 -6.69 -10.58 2.24
CA LYS A 94 -7.81 -11.13 3.02
C LYS A 94 -8.28 -12.49 2.51
N ARG A 95 -8.16 -12.75 1.21
CA ARG A 95 -8.51 -14.05 0.59
C ARG A 95 -7.42 -15.11 0.69
N GLY A 96 -6.17 -14.72 0.98
CA GLY A 96 -5.02 -15.62 1.00
C GLY A 96 -4.40 -15.89 -0.37
N ASP A 97 -4.70 -15.08 -1.39
CA ASP A 97 -4.18 -15.20 -2.76
C ASP A 97 -3.24 -14.03 -3.16
N ALA A 98 -2.70 -13.31 -2.15
CA ALA A 98 -1.84 -12.16 -2.36
C ALA A 98 -0.55 -12.48 -3.13
N GLU A 99 0.07 -13.64 -2.86
CA GLU A 99 1.33 -14.04 -3.50
C GLU A 99 1.18 -14.18 -5.03
N SER A 100 0.13 -14.87 -5.49
CA SER A 100 -0.14 -15.02 -6.93
C SER A 100 -0.42 -13.69 -7.61
N LEU A 101 -1.14 -12.77 -6.96
CA LEU A 101 -1.38 -11.44 -7.52
C LEU A 101 -0.10 -10.60 -7.57
N VAL A 102 0.77 -10.74 -6.55
CA VAL A 102 2.09 -10.12 -6.54
C VAL A 102 2.92 -10.62 -7.72
N GLU A 103 2.99 -11.93 -7.95
CA GLU A 103 3.69 -12.53 -9.11
C GLU A 103 3.20 -11.97 -10.45
N VAL A 104 1.89 -11.92 -10.67
CA VAL A 104 1.31 -11.34 -11.89
C VAL A 104 1.71 -9.88 -12.07
N LEU A 105 1.71 -9.08 -10.99
CA LEU A 105 2.16 -7.68 -11.07
C LEU A 105 3.67 -7.58 -11.35
N HIS A 106 4.48 -8.49 -10.81
CA HIS A 106 5.90 -8.59 -11.12
C HIS A 106 6.15 -8.87 -12.60
N GLU A 107 5.37 -9.76 -13.22
CA GLU A 107 5.49 -10.08 -14.64
C GLU A 107 5.00 -8.93 -15.54
N LEU A 108 3.82 -8.37 -15.25
CA LEU A 108 3.22 -7.32 -16.08
C LEU A 108 3.99 -6.00 -16.05
N PHE A 109 4.58 -5.66 -14.90
CA PHE A 109 5.28 -4.38 -14.70
C PHE A 109 6.78 -4.53 -14.48
N ASN A 110 7.31 -5.76 -14.59
CA ASN A 110 8.73 -6.06 -14.45
C ASN A 110 9.36 -5.47 -13.16
N LEU A 111 8.66 -5.65 -12.04
CA LEU A 111 8.93 -4.98 -10.76
C LEU A 111 10.23 -5.44 -10.06
N GLU A 112 10.84 -6.54 -10.52
CA GLU A 112 12.14 -7.03 -10.02
C GLU A 112 13.34 -6.18 -10.49
N LYS A 113 13.24 -5.50 -11.64
CA LYS A 113 14.34 -4.66 -12.15
C LYS A 113 14.43 -3.30 -11.46
N THR A 114 13.36 -2.88 -10.79
CA THR A 114 13.30 -1.64 -10.01
C THR A 114 13.77 -1.91 -8.58
N SER A 115 15.00 -2.40 -8.41
CA SER A 115 15.69 -2.29 -7.13
C SER A 115 16.42 -0.95 -7.10
N ALA A 116 16.08 -0.11 -6.13
CA ALA A 116 16.75 1.17 -5.85
C ALA A 116 18.29 1.02 -5.85
N PRO A 117 19.06 2.09 -6.18
CA PRO A 117 20.51 2.03 -6.21
C PRO A 117 21.04 1.54 -4.86
N LYS A 118 21.90 0.51 -4.90
CA LYS A 118 22.61 0.00 -3.71
C LYS A 118 23.29 1.19 -3.03
N ARG A 119 22.87 1.52 -1.80
CA ARG A 119 23.62 2.41 -0.91
C ARG A 119 24.94 1.70 -0.61
N ASN A 120 26.02 2.16 -1.23
CA ASN A 120 27.37 1.73 -0.88
C ASN A 120 27.63 2.10 0.58
N LYS A 121 28.21 1.14 1.32
CA LYS A 121 28.74 1.32 2.67
C LYS A 121 29.93 2.27 2.65
#